data_AF-A0A8J2MT69-F1
#
_entry.id   AF-A0A8J2MT69-F1
#
_cell.length_a   1.000
_cell.length_b   1.000
_cell.length_c   1.000
_cell.angle_alpha   90.00
_cell.angle_beta   90.00
_cell.angle_gamma   90.00
#
_symmetry.space_group_name_H-M   'P 1'
#
loop_
_entity.id
_entity.type
_entity.pdbx_description
1 polymer ?
#
loop_
_entity_poly.entity_id
_entity_poly.type
_entity_poly.pdbx_seq_one_letter_code
_entity_poly.pdbx_strand_id
1 'polypeptide(L)'
;MLTLIRSAGCGINRCGSLAILCSSLPSKQLCRLFTNWTRRYIKSKNAMYYLGSVGVLFFSFAVLSVPAYRLFCEKTATIGLTKIADDIERVASMEKIKDRLIRVSFNADVHSALKWQFKPLQKEIYVHPGETALVFYSAYNPTDKSVVGISSYNVSPFQAAYYFNKIQCFCFEDQILNPGEQVDLPVFFYIDPDYTNDPDLEYTDSLVLSYTFFESKPDIVLPDPFDPNNQPSIKRNASNVKNVEKN
;
A
#
# COMPACT_ATOMS: atom_id res chain seq x y z
N MET A 1 9.63 15.87 5.29
CA MET A 1 9.28 17.21 4.80
C MET A 1 8.49 17.89 5.92
N LEU A 2 9.18 18.29 7.01
CA LEU A 2 9.74 19.63 7.24
C LEU A 2 8.66 20.71 7.34
N THR A 3 8.14 20.91 8.56
CA THR A 3 7.70 22.18 9.17
C THR A 3 7.10 21.80 10.52
N LEU A 4 7.77 21.98 11.65
CA LEU A 4 7.85 23.26 12.35
C LEU A 4 9.05 23.27 13.29
N ILE A 5 10.14 23.87 12.83
CA ILE A 5 11.16 24.45 13.70
C ILE A 5 10.67 25.87 14.00
N ARG A 6 10.23 26.11 15.23
CA ARG A 6 10.07 27.47 15.76
C ARG A 6 10.95 27.62 16.99
N SER A 7 12.15 28.11 16.71
CA SER A 7 12.98 28.99 17.54
C SER A 7 12.49 29.23 18.98
N ALA A 8 13.21 28.64 19.94
CA ALA A 8 13.45 29.26 21.23
C ALA A 8 14.91 28.99 21.59
N GLY A 9 15.79 29.90 21.18
CA GLY A 9 17.10 30.01 21.81
C GLY A 9 16.91 30.32 23.29
N CYS A 10 17.56 29.55 24.15
CA CYS A 10 17.75 29.98 25.53
C CYS A 10 19.19 29.65 25.91
N GLY A 11 19.90 30.72 26.25
CA GLY A 11 21.34 30.75 26.38
C GLY A 11 21.86 29.87 27.50
N ILE A 12 23.12 29.51 27.33
CA ILE A 12 23.98 28.95 28.37
C ILE A 12 24.03 29.99 29.49
N ASN A 13 23.22 29.78 30.52
CA ASN A 13 23.40 30.44 31.80
C ASN A 13 23.16 29.44 32.92
N ARG A 14 24.24 29.27 33.68
CA ARG A 14 24.39 28.72 35.02
C ARG A 14 23.09 28.34 35.74
N CYS A 15 23.10 27.11 36.26
CA CYS A 15 22.27 26.64 37.37
C CYS A 15 20.75 26.74 37.18
N GLY A 16 20.18 25.64 36.69
CA GLY A 16 19.06 24.96 37.34
C GLY A 16 17.79 25.78 37.62
N SER A 17 16.84 25.74 36.68
CA SER A 17 15.41 25.79 36.97
C SER A 17 14.62 25.11 35.85
N LEU A 18 14.43 23.80 35.99
CA LEU A 18 13.39 23.04 35.28
C LEU A 18 12.23 22.88 36.26
N ALA A 19 11.42 23.92 36.36
CA ALA A 19 10.17 23.92 37.08
C ALA A 19 9.13 24.63 36.21
N ILE A 20 8.57 23.91 35.23
CA ILE A 20 7.25 24.14 34.63
C ILE A 20 6.84 22.80 34.00
N LEU A 21 5.62 22.34 34.32
CA LEU A 21 4.95 21.07 33.95
C LEU A 21 5.17 19.87 34.88
N CYS A 22 4.68 19.97 36.12
CA CYS A 22 4.03 18.82 36.80
C CYS A 22 3.23 19.31 38.02
N SER A 23 2.15 20.05 37.78
CA SER A 23 1.20 20.47 38.80
C SER A 23 0.13 19.39 38.98
N SER A 24 0.46 18.28 39.66
CA SER A 24 -0.48 17.44 40.43
C SER A 24 0.11 16.06 40.80
N LEU A 25 1.10 16.00 41.69
CA LEU A 25 1.42 14.81 42.52
C LEU A 25 2.45 15.24 43.61
N PRO A 26 2.48 14.63 44.81
CA PRO A 26 3.25 15.11 45.97
C PRO A 26 4.76 14.89 45.75
N SER A 27 5.38 15.84 45.07
CA SER A 27 6.64 15.73 44.33
C SER A 27 7.89 16.22 45.08
N LYS A 28 7.99 15.97 46.41
CA LYS A 28 9.22 16.33 47.15
C LYS A 28 9.94 15.16 47.82
N GLN A 29 9.27 14.05 48.11
CA GLN A 29 9.91 12.88 48.71
C GLN A 29 10.43 11.89 47.67
N LEU A 30 9.64 11.58 46.63
CA LEU A 30 10.02 10.60 45.61
C LEU A 30 11.24 11.06 44.78
N CYS A 31 11.25 12.33 44.36
CA CYS A 31 12.38 12.92 43.61
C CYS A 31 13.67 12.98 44.45
N ARG A 32 13.58 13.22 45.77
CA ARG A 32 14.76 13.21 46.67
C ARG A 32 15.32 11.81 46.90
N LEU A 33 14.47 10.79 46.94
CA LEU A 33 14.95 9.41 47.09
C LEU A 33 15.65 8.95 45.80
N PHE A 34 15.10 9.26 44.63
CA PHE A 34 15.72 8.90 43.34
C PHE A 34 17.06 9.63 43.10
N THR A 35 17.14 10.92 43.45
CA THR A 35 18.38 11.71 43.28
C THR A 35 19.48 11.36 44.29
N ASN A 36 19.12 10.97 45.53
CA ASN A 36 20.10 10.56 46.53
C ASN A 36 20.59 9.12 46.34
N TRP A 37 19.75 8.24 45.77
CA TRP A 37 20.12 6.87 45.42
C TRP A 37 21.08 6.84 44.22
N THR A 38 20.78 7.59 43.16
CA THR A 38 21.68 7.74 42.00
C THR A 38 23.03 8.36 42.39
N ARG A 39 23.04 9.38 43.25
CA ARG A 39 24.28 10.07 43.69
C ARG A 39 25.20 9.22 44.58
N ARG A 40 24.67 8.26 45.36
CA ARG A 40 25.49 7.33 46.17
C ARG A 40 26.05 6.18 45.34
N TYR A 41 25.31 5.67 44.35
CA TYR A 41 25.75 4.55 43.51
C TYR A 41 26.88 4.95 42.53
N ILE A 42 26.84 6.18 42.01
CA ILE A 42 27.85 6.75 41.09
C ILE A 42 29.23 6.97 41.75
N LYS A 43 29.34 6.92 43.08
CA LYS A 43 30.60 7.17 43.81
C LYS A 43 31.58 5.98 43.76
N SER A 44 31.11 4.77 43.44
CA SER A 44 31.98 3.59 43.33
C SER A 44 32.45 3.41 41.88
N LYS A 45 33.77 3.34 41.67
CA LYS A 45 34.38 3.17 40.33
C LYS A 45 33.87 1.89 39.65
N ASN A 46 33.64 0.84 40.42
CA ASN A 46 33.15 -0.45 39.92
C ASN A 46 31.70 -0.34 39.40
N ALA A 47 30.80 0.35 40.11
CA ALA A 47 29.43 0.55 39.64
C ALA A 47 29.36 1.38 38.36
N MET A 48 30.27 2.35 38.19
CA MET A 48 30.37 3.14 36.97
C MET A 48 30.77 2.27 35.76
N TYR A 49 31.72 1.33 35.94
CA TYR A 49 32.09 0.39 34.88
C TYR A 49 30.95 -0.59 34.53
N TYR A 50 30.21 -1.10 35.52
CA TYR A 50 29.06 -1.97 35.27
C TYR A 50 27.91 -1.27 34.53
N LEU A 51 27.59 -0.02 34.89
CA LEU A 51 26.55 0.73 34.18
C LEU A 51 27.00 1.13 32.77
N GLY A 52 28.29 1.45 32.59
CA GLY A 52 28.86 1.72 31.28
C GLY A 52 28.83 0.51 30.35
N SER A 53 29.19 -0.69 30.84
CA SER A 53 29.19 -1.90 30.03
C SER A 53 27.77 -2.31 29.60
N VAL A 54 26.79 -2.21 30.51
CA VAL A 54 25.38 -2.46 30.19
C VAL A 54 24.88 -1.46 29.15
N GLY A 55 25.20 -0.17 29.29
CA GLY A 55 24.81 0.86 28.32
C GLY A 55 25.35 0.59 26.91
N VAL A 56 26.62 0.21 26.78
CA VAL A 56 27.24 -0.13 25.48
C VAL A 56 26.63 -1.38 24.86
N LEU A 57 26.28 -2.38 25.66
CA LEU A 57 25.65 -3.61 25.18
C LEU A 57 24.27 -3.33 24.58
N PHE A 58 23.41 -2.60 25.29
CA PHE A 58 22.07 -2.25 24.79
C PHE A 58 22.14 -1.35 23.55
N PHE A 59 23.10 -0.41 23.52
CA PHE A 59 23.28 0.45 22.36
C PHE A 59 23.76 -0.33 21.12
N SER A 60 24.68 -1.27 21.32
CA SER A 60 25.17 -2.14 20.23
C SER A 60 24.06 -3.01 19.66
N PHE A 61 23.19 -3.55 20.53
CA PHE A 61 22.04 -4.35 20.09
C PHE A 61 21.03 -3.53 19.27
N ALA A 62 20.78 -2.28 19.67
CA ALA A 62 19.90 -1.37 18.92
C ALA A 62 20.44 -1.06 17.52
N VAL A 63 21.75 -0.83 17.38
CA VAL A 63 22.38 -0.54 16.07
C VAL A 63 22.48 -1.79 15.19
N LEU A 64 22.73 -2.97 15.77
CA LEU A 64 22.83 -4.24 15.04
C LEU A 64 21.47 -4.78 14.57
N SER A 65 20.37 -4.41 15.24
CA SER A 65 19.03 -4.87 14.91
C SER A 65 18.62 -4.54 13.47
N VAL A 66 18.97 -3.35 12.97
CA VAL A 66 18.62 -2.91 11.61
C VAL A 66 19.25 -3.78 10.51
N PRO A 67 20.59 -3.98 10.44
CA PRO A 67 21.19 -4.87 9.44
C PRO A 67 20.79 -6.34 9.62
N ALA A 68 20.61 -6.81 10.86
CA ALA A 68 20.13 -8.16 11.12
C ALA A 68 18.72 -8.38 10.55
N TYR A 69 17.82 -7.41 10.72
CA TYR A 69 16.48 -7.45 10.13
C TYR A 69 16.53 -7.45 8.60
N ARG A 70 17.42 -6.66 7.99
CA ARG A 70 17.58 -6.66 6.52
C ARG A 70 18.05 -7.99 5.97
N LEU A 71 19.03 -8.63 6.61
CA LEU A 71 19.51 -9.95 6.22
C LEU A 71 18.46 -11.04 6.41
N PHE A 72 17.67 -10.94 7.49
CA PHE A 72 16.52 -11.81 7.69
C PHE A 72 15.48 -11.58 6.58
N CYS A 73 15.13 -10.33 6.28
CA CYS A 73 14.23 -10.02 5.18
C CYS A 73 14.74 -10.57 3.86
N GLU A 74 16.02 -10.39 3.50
CA GLU A 74 16.57 -10.91 2.24
C GLU A 74 16.50 -12.44 2.15
N LYS A 75 16.80 -13.16 3.24
CA LYS A 75 16.74 -14.63 3.25
C LYS A 75 15.32 -15.20 3.33
N THR A 76 14.41 -14.48 3.97
CA THR A 76 13.01 -14.90 4.14
C THR A 76 12.10 -14.30 3.06
N ALA A 77 12.62 -13.40 2.20
CA ALA A 77 11.93 -12.75 1.08
C ALA A 77 11.61 -13.68 -0.10
N THR A 78 11.59 -14.99 0.11
CA THR A 78 10.72 -15.87 -0.67
C THR A 78 9.25 -15.40 -0.59
N ILE A 79 8.91 -14.53 0.37
CA ILE A 79 7.63 -13.81 0.49
C ILE A 79 7.74 -12.38 -0.12
N GLY A 80 7.95 -12.29 -1.44
CA GLY A 80 7.29 -11.29 -2.30
C GLY A 80 7.66 -9.79 -2.29
N LEU A 81 8.71 -9.29 -1.61
CA LEU A 81 8.94 -7.82 -1.51
C LEU A 81 10.22 -7.24 -2.18
N THR A 82 11.09 -8.03 -2.82
CA THR A 82 12.35 -7.49 -3.40
C THR A 82 12.55 -7.71 -4.90
N LYS A 83 11.61 -8.33 -5.62
CA LYS A 83 11.81 -8.69 -7.05
C LYS A 83 11.18 -7.76 -8.08
N ILE A 84 10.83 -6.52 -7.75
CA ILE A 84 10.18 -5.61 -8.72
C ILE A 84 11.07 -5.37 -9.97
N ALA A 85 12.40 -5.42 -9.84
CA ALA A 85 13.33 -5.25 -10.95
C ALA A 85 13.61 -6.53 -11.78
N ASP A 86 13.45 -7.71 -11.18
CA ASP A 86 13.62 -9.00 -11.89
C ASP A 86 12.33 -9.44 -12.58
N ASP A 87 11.17 -8.96 -12.10
CA ASP A 87 9.86 -9.41 -12.61
C ASP A 87 9.61 -8.98 -14.06
N ILE A 88 10.02 -7.78 -14.45
CA ILE A 88 9.91 -7.28 -15.83
C ILE A 88 10.89 -7.96 -16.80
N GLU A 89 12.06 -8.42 -16.34
CA GLU A 89 13.02 -9.15 -17.18
C GLU A 89 12.65 -10.64 -17.29
N ARG A 90 12.05 -11.21 -16.23
CA ARG A 90 11.37 -12.52 -16.27
C ARG A 90 10.21 -12.50 -17.26
N VAL A 91 9.32 -11.50 -17.24
CA VAL A 91 8.21 -11.40 -18.20
C VAL A 91 8.67 -11.39 -19.67
N ALA A 92 9.86 -10.84 -19.96
CA ALA A 92 10.42 -10.84 -21.31
C ALA A 92 11.07 -12.17 -21.74
N SER A 93 11.40 -13.06 -20.80
CA SER A 93 12.09 -14.33 -21.02
C SER A 93 11.24 -15.58 -20.74
N MET A 94 9.98 -15.41 -20.31
CA MET A 94 9.07 -16.52 -20.08
C MET A 94 8.72 -17.25 -21.39
N GLU A 95 9.11 -18.51 -21.48
CA GLU A 95 8.68 -19.42 -22.54
C GLU A 95 7.30 -20.00 -22.16
N LYS A 96 6.32 -19.91 -23.08
CA LYS A 96 4.98 -20.43 -22.88
C LYS A 96 5.04 -21.95 -22.69
N ILE A 97 4.73 -22.44 -21.49
CA ILE A 97 4.56 -23.87 -21.24
C ILE A 97 3.19 -24.27 -21.79
N LYS A 98 3.17 -24.88 -22.99
CA LYS A 98 1.93 -25.29 -23.67
C LYS A 98 1.26 -26.51 -23.04
N ASP A 99 1.93 -27.17 -22.11
CA ASP A 99 1.55 -28.51 -21.65
C ASP A 99 0.42 -28.50 -20.61
N ARG A 100 0.06 -27.34 -20.04
CA ARG A 100 -0.99 -27.22 -19.02
C ARG A 100 -1.96 -26.08 -19.34
N LEU A 101 -3.26 -26.38 -19.29
CA LEU A 101 -4.33 -25.42 -19.54
C LEU A 101 -5.06 -25.12 -18.24
N ILE A 102 -4.99 -23.87 -17.79
CA ILE A 102 -5.62 -23.44 -16.54
C ILE A 102 -6.93 -22.73 -16.85
N ARG A 103 -8.00 -23.18 -16.21
CA ARG A 103 -9.32 -22.53 -16.25
C ARG A 103 -9.36 -21.44 -15.19
N VAL A 104 -9.49 -20.19 -15.61
CA VAL A 104 -9.69 -19.05 -14.71
C VAL A 104 -11.15 -18.65 -14.76
N SER A 105 -11.87 -18.82 -13.65
CA SER A 105 -13.25 -18.40 -13.47
C SER A 105 -13.29 -17.03 -12.80
N PHE A 106 -14.12 -16.13 -13.31
CA PHE A 106 -14.25 -14.77 -12.83
C PHE A 106 -15.53 -14.60 -12.05
N ASN A 107 -15.38 -14.16 -10.81
CA ASN A 107 -16.50 -13.81 -9.95
C ASN A 107 -16.50 -12.31 -9.66
N ALA A 108 -17.70 -11.75 -9.53
CA ALA A 108 -17.94 -10.33 -9.35
C ALA A 108 -19.03 -10.14 -8.31
N ASP A 109 -18.65 -9.59 -7.16
CA ASP A 109 -19.51 -9.31 -6.04
C ASP A 109 -19.53 -7.81 -5.72
N VAL A 110 -20.62 -7.38 -5.09
CA VAL A 110 -20.79 -6.00 -4.64
C VAL A 110 -21.28 -6.02 -3.21
N HIS A 111 -20.70 -5.17 -2.36
CA HIS A 111 -21.14 -5.04 -0.98
C HIS A 111 -22.55 -4.44 -0.91
N SER A 112 -23.36 -4.86 0.07
CA SER A 112 -24.77 -4.45 0.18
C SER A 112 -25.01 -2.94 0.33
N ALA A 113 -24.00 -2.18 0.78
CA ALA A 113 -24.07 -0.72 0.82
C ALA A 113 -24.05 -0.09 -0.59
N LEU A 114 -23.39 -0.74 -1.55
CA LEU A 114 -23.21 -0.26 -2.91
C LEU A 114 -24.27 -0.85 -3.83
N LYS A 115 -25.09 -0.01 -4.46
CA LYS A 115 -26.18 -0.43 -5.36
C LYS A 115 -25.74 -0.64 -6.82
N TRP A 116 -24.43 -0.82 -7.05
CA TRP A 116 -23.91 -1.01 -8.40
C TRP A 116 -24.24 -2.38 -8.95
N GLN A 117 -24.39 -2.45 -10.27
CA GLN A 117 -24.43 -3.71 -10.99
C GLN A 117 -23.03 -3.97 -11.54
N PHE A 118 -22.35 -4.96 -10.98
CA PHE A 118 -21.01 -5.35 -11.38
C PHE A 118 -21.03 -6.80 -11.89
N LYS A 119 -20.53 -7.02 -13.10
CA LYS A 119 -20.54 -8.34 -13.75
C LYS A 119 -19.30 -8.54 -14.62
N PRO A 120 -18.76 -9.75 -14.70
CA PRO A 120 -17.72 -10.05 -15.67
C PRO A 120 -18.34 -10.15 -17.06
N LEU A 121 -17.64 -9.67 -18.11
CA LEU A 121 -18.07 -9.91 -19.49
C LEU A 121 -17.83 -11.36 -19.90
N GLN A 122 -16.74 -11.97 -19.40
CA GLN A 122 -16.40 -13.38 -19.59
C GLN A 122 -16.42 -14.09 -18.23
N LYS A 123 -17.22 -15.16 -18.07
CA LYS A 123 -17.28 -15.92 -16.81
C LYS A 123 -16.07 -16.82 -16.59
N GLU A 124 -15.49 -17.32 -17.67
CA GLU A 124 -14.33 -18.18 -17.63
C GLU A 124 -13.47 -18.00 -18.89
N ILE A 125 -12.17 -18.17 -18.73
CA ILE A 125 -11.22 -18.28 -19.83
C ILE A 125 -10.24 -19.42 -19.56
N TYR A 126 -9.59 -19.88 -20.62
CA TYR A 126 -8.53 -20.87 -20.56
C TYR A 126 -7.22 -20.22 -20.97
N VAL A 127 -6.22 -20.30 -20.11
CA VAL A 127 -4.91 -19.67 -20.31
C VAL A 127 -3.80 -20.66 -19.97
N HIS A 128 -2.68 -20.53 -20.65
CA HIS A 128 -1.49 -21.31 -20.32
C HIS A 128 -0.60 -20.53 -19.34
N PRO A 129 0.12 -21.21 -18.43
CA PRO A 129 1.18 -20.58 -17.64
C PRO A 129 2.23 -19.91 -18.56
N GLY A 130 2.61 -18.67 -18.23
CA GLY A 130 3.47 -17.80 -19.03
C GLY A 130 2.74 -17.01 -20.13
N GLU A 131 1.43 -17.22 -20.33
CA GLU A 131 0.62 -16.41 -21.25
C GLU A 131 -0.05 -15.24 -20.51
N THR A 132 -0.05 -14.07 -21.16
CA THR A 132 -0.76 -12.89 -20.66
C THR A 132 -2.20 -12.90 -21.16
N ALA A 133 -3.14 -12.50 -20.31
CA ALA A 133 -4.56 -12.46 -20.61
C ALA A 133 -5.18 -11.12 -20.20
N LEU A 134 -6.10 -10.64 -21.02
CA LEU A 134 -6.90 -9.44 -20.80
C LEU A 134 -8.37 -9.83 -20.68
N VAL A 135 -9.00 -9.41 -19.60
CA VAL A 135 -10.45 -9.60 -19.38
C VAL A 135 -11.11 -8.30 -19.00
N PHE A 136 -12.41 -8.22 -19.20
CA PHE A 136 -13.18 -7.02 -18.97
C PHE A 136 -14.31 -7.29 -17.98
N TYR A 137 -14.47 -6.38 -17.03
CA TYR A 137 -15.63 -6.33 -16.15
C TYR A 137 -16.47 -5.11 -16.49
N SER A 138 -17.79 -5.24 -16.40
CA SER A 138 -18.70 -4.12 -16.62
C SER A 138 -19.28 -3.67 -15.29
N ALA A 139 -19.14 -2.38 -14.98
CA ALA A 139 -19.69 -1.73 -13.81
C ALA A 139 -20.74 -0.71 -14.26
N TYR A 140 -21.92 -0.76 -13.64
CA TYR A 140 -23.04 0.15 -13.93
C TYR A 140 -23.61 0.71 -12.63
N ASN A 141 -23.79 2.03 -12.60
CA ASN A 141 -24.43 2.73 -11.49
C ASN A 141 -25.91 3.06 -11.81
N PRO A 142 -26.88 2.30 -11.28
CA PRO A 142 -28.31 2.57 -11.50
C PRO A 142 -28.87 3.71 -10.63
N THR A 143 -28.06 4.35 -9.78
CA THR A 143 -28.55 5.37 -8.83
C THR A 143 -28.50 6.78 -9.42
N ASP A 144 -29.28 7.69 -8.84
CA ASP A 144 -29.33 9.10 -9.25
C ASP A 144 -28.19 9.96 -8.67
N LYS A 145 -27.20 9.32 -8.03
CA LYS A 145 -26.05 9.99 -7.41
C LYS A 145 -24.74 9.40 -7.91
N SER A 146 -23.71 10.24 -7.99
CA SER A 146 -22.35 9.73 -8.18
C SER A 146 -21.93 8.97 -6.94
N VAL A 147 -21.34 7.79 -7.12
CA VAL A 147 -20.82 6.97 -6.02
C VAL A 147 -19.34 6.71 -6.27
N VAL A 148 -18.55 6.62 -5.20
CA VAL A 148 -17.13 6.27 -5.26
C VAL A 148 -16.94 4.88 -4.69
N GLY A 149 -16.51 3.96 -5.56
CA GLY A 149 -16.24 2.58 -5.22
C GLY A 149 -14.75 2.29 -5.19
N ILE A 150 -14.32 1.48 -4.24
CA ILE A 150 -13.00 0.82 -4.23
C ILE A 150 -13.23 -0.69 -4.32
N SER A 151 -12.35 -1.44 -4.98
CA SER A 151 -12.51 -2.89 -5.07
C SER A 151 -11.35 -3.63 -4.45
N SER A 152 -11.63 -4.77 -3.84
CA SER A 152 -10.62 -5.71 -3.40
C SER A 152 -10.75 -6.99 -4.20
N TYR A 153 -9.64 -7.68 -4.40
CA TYR A 153 -9.61 -8.93 -5.14
C TYR A 153 -9.04 -10.05 -4.30
N ASN A 154 -9.45 -11.28 -4.62
CA ASN A 154 -8.87 -12.48 -4.06
C ASN A 154 -8.75 -13.55 -5.15
N VAL A 155 -7.73 -14.39 -5.02
CA VAL A 155 -7.49 -15.56 -5.88
C VAL A 155 -7.62 -16.82 -5.04
N SER A 156 -8.35 -17.80 -5.55
CA SER A 156 -8.54 -19.10 -4.92
C SER A 156 -8.15 -20.22 -5.88
N PRO A 157 -7.42 -21.27 -5.43
CA PRO A 157 -6.91 -21.49 -4.07
C PRO A 157 -5.73 -20.58 -3.71
N PHE A 158 -5.45 -20.44 -2.42
CA PHE A 158 -4.44 -19.49 -1.90
C PHE A 158 -3.02 -19.81 -2.39
N GLN A 159 -2.69 -21.09 -2.54
CA GLN A 159 -1.40 -21.55 -3.08
C GLN A 159 -1.15 -21.02 -4.50
N ALA A 160 -2.20 -20.97 -5.31
CA ALA A 160 -2.11 -20.45 -6.66
C ALA A 160 -1.98 -18.92 -6.72
N ALA A 161 -2.41 -18.21 -5.67
CA ALA A 161 -2.34 -16.76 -5.60
C ALA A 161 -0.89 -16.24 -5.65
N TYR A 162 0.09 -17.04 -5.20
CA TYR A 162 1.51 -16.68 -5.25
C TYR A 162 2.07 -16.57 -6.68
N TYR A 163 1.51 -17.32 -7.61
CA TYR A 163 1.93 -17.36 -9.01
C TYR A 163 1.04 -16.48 -9.91
N PHE A 164 -0.02 -15.90 -9.35
CA PHE A 164 -0.96 -15.07 -10.09
C PHE A 164 -0.51 -13.61 -10.02
N ASN A 165 0.03 -13.09 -11.13
CA ASN A 165 0.57 -11.74 -11.19
C ASN A 165 -0.38 -10.82 -11.97
N LYS A 166 -0.92 -9.82 -11.27
CA LYS A 166 -1.81 -8.82 -11.85
C LYS A 166 -1.01 -7.58 -12.26
N ILE A 167 -0.95 -7.32 -13.57
CA ILE A 167 -0.16 -6.20 -14.13
C ILE A 167 -0.94 -4.88 -14.02
N GLN A 168 -2.26 -4.87 -14.23
CA GLN A 168 -3.09 -3.65 -14.14
C GLN A 168 -4.38 -3.87 -13.36
N CYS A 169 -4.61 -3.06 -12.31
CA CYS A 169 -5.67 -3.22 -11.30
C CYS A 169 -6.43 -1.91 -11.04
N PHE A 170 -7.73 -1.88 -11.31
CA PHE A 170 -8.64 -0.83 -10.81
C PHE A 170 -8.89 -0.91 -9.28
N CYS A 171 -8.19 -1.80 -8.57
CA CYS A 171 -8.52 -2.21 -7.21
C CYS A 171 -8.10 -1.19 -6.16
N PHE A 172 -6.99 -0.52 -6.43
CA PHE A 172 -6.43 0.46 -5.51
C PHE A 172 -6.76 1.89 -5.89
N GLU A 173 -7.55 2.08 -6.95
CA GLU A 173 -7.96 3.39 -7.43
C GLU A 173 -9.45 3.59 -7.13
N ASP A 174 -9.77 4.75 -6.55
CA ASP A 174 -11.15 5.20 -6.35
C ASP A 174 -11.84 5.29 -7.72
N GLN A 175 -12.76 4.39 -8.01
CA GLN A 175 -13.59 4.42 -9.21
C GLN A 175 -14.81 5.29 -8.96
N ILE A 176 -15.02 6.29 -9.79
CA ILE A 176 -16.15 7.20 -9.70
C ILE A 176 -17.11 6.86 -10.84
N LEU A 177 -18.35 6.51 -10.52
CA LEU A 177 -19.39 6.30 -11.53
C LEU A 177 -20.53 7.29 -11.31
N ASN A 178 -20.80 8.10 -12.34
CA ASN A 178 -21.91 9.04 -12.37
C ASN A 178 -23.27 8.30 -12.47
N PRO A 179 -24.38 9.02 -12.24
CA PRO A 179 -25.72 8.45 -12.38
C PRO A 179 -25.94 7.86 -13.77
N GLY A 180 -26.35 6.59 -13.84
CA GLY A 180 -26.62 5.89 -15.11
C GLY A 180 -25.38 5.60 -15.95
N GLU A 181 -24.18 5.84 -15.44
CA GLU A 181 -22.93 5.58 -16.16
C GLU A 181 -22.59 4.08 -16.14
N GLN A 182 -22.13 3.57 -17.29
CA GLN A 182 -21.59 2.23 -17.45
C GLN A 182 -20.15 2.32 -17.96
N VAL A 183 -19.23 1.64 -17.28
CA VAL A 183 -17.80 1.63 -17.62
C VAL A 183 -17.31 0.19 -17.69
N ASP A 184 -16.48 -0.10 -18.69
CA ASP A 184 -15.79 -1.38 -18.81
C ASP A 184 -14.37 -1.24 -18.23
N LEU A 185 -14.08 -2.07 -17.23
CA LEU A 185 -12.86 -2.09 -16.45
C LEU A 185 -11.96 -3.24 -16.93
N PRO A 186 -10.84 -2.95 -17.61
CA PRO A 186 -9.90 -3.97 -18.05
C PRO A 186 -9.08 -4.52 -16.87
N VAL A 187 -8.79 -5.82 -16.92
CA VAL A 187 -7.89 -6.52 -15.99
C VAL A 187 -6.88 -7.29 -16.82
N PHE A 188 -5.61 -6.91 -16.68
CA PHE A 188 -4.49 -7.55 -17.35
C PHE A 188 -3.66 -8.35 -16.35
N PHE A 189 -3.46 -9.63 -16.61
CA PHE A 189 -2.76 -10.55 -15.71
C PHE A 189 -2.03 -11.65 -16.48
N TYR A 190 -1.16 -12.37 -15.77
CA TYR A 190 -0.53 -13.60 -16.24
C TYR A 190 -0.33 -14.57 -15.07
N ILE A 191 -0.11 -15.84 -15.39
CA ILE A 191 0.24 -16.87 -14.43
C ILE A 191 1.72 -17.20 -14.65
N ASP A 192 2.53 -17.17 -13.59
CA ASP A 192 3.96 -17.50 -13.69
C ASP A 192 4.14 -18.98 -14.13
N PRO A 193 5.03 -19.31 -15.08
CA PRO A 193 5.32 -20.69 -15.49
C PRO A 193 5.76 -21.60 -14.34
N ASP A 194 6.36 -21.05 -13.28
CA ASP A 194 6.75 -21.79 -12.07
C ASP A 194 5.56 -22.48 -11.38
N TYR A 195 4.32 -22.07 -11.69
CA TYR A 195 3.08 -22.75 -11.28
C TYR A 195 3.08 -24.25 -11.61
N THR A 196 3.72 -24.64 -12.71
CA THR A 196 3.76 -26.04 -13.16
C THR A 196 4.77 -26.88 -12.37
N ASN A 197 5.75 -26.24 -11.74
CA ASN A 197 6.82 -26.90 -11.01
C ASN A 197 6.47 -27.17 -9.54
N ASP A 198 5.37 -26.60 -9.04
CA ASP A 198 4.94 -26.73 -7.65
C ASP A 198 4.12 -28.02 -7.43
N PRO A 199 4.57 -28.95 -6.56
CA PRO A 199 3.86 -30.19 -6.29
C PRO A 199 2.49 -29.99 -5.64
N ASP A 200 2.29 -28.92 -4.87
CA ASP A 200 1.00 -28.64 -4.21
C ASP A 200 -0.08 -28.23 -5.23
N LEU A 201 0.35 -27.76 -6.40
CA LEU A 201 -0.51 -27.26 -7.47
C LEU A 201 -0.63 -28.23 -8.65
N GLU A 202 -0.02 -29.42 -8.58
CA GLU A 202 -0.02 -30.43 -9.66
C GLU A 202 -1.43 -30.78 -10.16
N TYR A 203 -2.42 -30.84 -9.27
CA TYR A 203 -3.82 -31.21 -9.60
C TYR A 203 -4.79 -30.01 -9.63
N THR A 204 -4.29 -28.78 -9.47
CA THR A 204 -5.11 -27.58 -9.46
C THR A 204 -5.12 -26.94 -10.85
N ASP A 205 -6.14 -27.22 -11.65
CA ASP A 205 -6.31 -26.59 -12.99
C ASP A 205 -7.39 -25.50 -13.01
N SER A 206 -8.02 -25.23 -11.86
CA SER A 206 -9.09 -24.24 -11.75
C SER A 206 -8.73 -23.14 -10.75
N LEU A 207 -8.71 -21.91 -11.23
CA LEU A 207 -8.51 -20.71 -10.44
C LEU A 207 -9.78 -19.88 -10.43
N VAL A 208 -10.09 -19.28 -9.29
CA VAL A 208 -11.19 -18.32 -9.18
C VAL A 208 -10.62 -16.97 -8.81
N LEU A 209 -10.82 -15.99 -9.69
CA LEU A 209 -10.53 -14.59 -9.44
C LEU A 209 -11.82 -13.88 -9.06
N SER A 210 -11.95 -13.56 -7.78
CA SER A 210 -13.12 -12.85 -7.25
C SER A 210 -12.78 -11.39 -7.00
N TYR A 211 -13.65 -10.50 -7.46
CA TYR A 211 -13.64 -9.08 -7.14
C TYR A 211 -14.84 -8.71 -6.29
N THR A 212 -14.62 -7.89 -5.27
CA THR A 212 -15.69 -7.31 -4.46
C THR A 212 -15.54 -5.80 -4.41
N PHE A 213 -16.60 -5.09 -4.79
CA PHE A 213 -16.66 -3.63 -4.67
C PHE A 213 -17.23 -3.19 -3.32
N PHE A 214 -16.63 -2.15 -2.76
CA PHE A 214 -17.01 -1.47 -1.52
C PHE A 214 -17.17 0.02 -1.79
N GLU A 215 -18.06 0.67 -1.03
CA GLU A 215 -18.23 2.12 -1.06
C GLU A 215 -17.14 2.79 -0.22
N SER A 216 -16.38 3.71 -0.83
CA SER A 216 -15.24 4.38 -0.18
C SER A 216 -15.66 5.69 0.51
N LYS A 217 -16.67 6.40 -0.03
CA LYS A 217 -17.11 7.72 0.47
C LYS A 217 -18.62 7.90 0.30
N PRO A 218 -19.40 8.07 1.39
CA PRO A 218 -20.87 8.04 1.30
C PRO A 218 -21.54 9.29 0.72
N ASP A 219 -20.88 10.45 0.58
CA ASP A 219 -21.57 11.67 0.13
C ASP A 219 -20.59 12.68 -0.52
N ILE A 220 -20.12 12.40 -1.74
CA ILE A 220 -19.51 13.44 -2.58
C ILE A 220 -20.50 13.78 -3.68
N VAL A 221 -21.16 14.93 -3.56
CA VAL A 221 -21.88 15.54 -4.68
C VAL A 221 -20.83 16.08 -5.63
N LEU A 222 -20.53 15.34 -6.69
CA LEU A 222 -19.67 15.83 -7.74
C LEU A 222 -20.45 16.84 -8.58
N PRO A 223 -19.85 18.00 -8.89
CA PRO A 223 -20.43 18.89 -9.88
C PRO A 223 -20.40 18.20 -11.25
N ASP A 224 -21.53 18.26 -11.96
CA ASP A 224 -21.71 17.64 -13.26
C ASP A 224 -20.62 18.13 -14.24
N PRO A 225 -19.86 17.23 -14.92
CA PRO A 225 -18.87 17.63 -15.92
C PRO A 225 -19.47 18.44 -17.09
N PHE A 226 -20.79 18.38 -17.29
CA PHE A 226 -21.52 19.16 -18.29
C PHE A 226 -22.14 20.45 -17.74
N ASP A 227 -21.96 20.79 -16.45
CA ASP A 227 -22.42 22.06 -15.90
C ASP A 227 -21.59 23.22 -16.49
N PRO A 228 -22.20 24.16 -17.24
CA PRO A 228 -21.50 25.32 -17.80
C PRO A 228 -20.86 26.22 -16.73
N ASN A 229 -21.27 26.11 -15.47
CA ASN A 229 -20.75 26.92 -14.36
C ASN A 229 -19.52 26.32 -13.66
N ASN A 230 -19.18 25.05 -13.93
CA ASN A 230 -18.07 24.35 -13.29
C ASN A 230 -16.93 23.98 -14.24
N GLN A 231 -16.96 24.46 -15.49
CA GLN A 231 -15.81 24.32 -16.37
C GLN A 231 -14.64 25.17 -15.85
N PRO A 232 -13.43 24.59 -15.70
CA PRO A 232 -12.25 25.38 -15.39
C PRO A 232 -12.07 26.40 -16.53
N SER A 233 -12.18 27.68 -16.19
CA SER A 233 -12.01 28.76 -17.17
C SER A 233 -10.58 28.72 -17.73
N ILE A 234 -10.40 28.03 -18.85
CA ILE A 234 -9.16 28.13 -19.63
C ILE A 234 -9.16 29.55 -20.21
N LYS A 235 -8.61 30.50 -19.46
CA LYS A 235 -8.23 31.81 -19.99
C LYS A 235 -7.13 31.56 -21.01
N ARG A 236 -7.52 31.28 -22.25
CA ARG A 236 -6.61 31.34 -23.40
C ARG A 236 -6.10 32.77 -23.47
N ASN A 237 -4.92 33.01 -22.91
CA ASN A 237 -4.15 34.22 -23.20
C ASN A 237 -3.80 34.18 -24.69
N ALA A 238 -4.65 34.81 -25.49
CA ALA A 238 -4.55 34.90 -26.95
C ALA A 238 -3.33 35.70 -27.45
N SER A 239 -2.33 35.91 -26.60
CA SER A 239 -1.11 36.66 -26.90
C SER A 239 0.05 35.77 -27.38
N ASN A 240 -0.04 34.43 -27.23
CA ASN A 240 1.06 33.51 -27.62
C ASN A 240 0.79 32.66 -28.88
N VAL A 241 -0.38 32.76 -29.52
CA VAL A 241 -0.67 32.00 -30.75
C VAL A 241 -0.08 32.66 -32.00
N LYS A 242 0.23 33.96 -31.97
CA LYS A 242 0.77 34.67 -33.16
C LYS A 242 2.25 34.39 -33.47
N ASN A 243 2.98 33.68 -32.60
CA ASN A 243 4.40 33.38 -32.82
C ASN A 243 4.68 31.96 -33.35
N VAL A 244 3.65 31.13 -33.57
CA VAL A 244 3.81 29.79 -34.13
C VAL A 244 3.53 29.76 -35.64
N GLU A 245 2.87 30.77 -36.21
CA GLU A 245 2.55 30.84 -37.64
C GLU A 245 3.58 31.65 -38.47
N LYS A 246 4.74 31.96 -37.89
CA LYS A 246 5.85 32.64 -38.58
C LYS A 246 7.21 31.96 -38.32
N ASN A 247 7.25 30.64 -38.39
CA ASN A 247 8.48 29.90 -38.62
C ASN A 247 8.21 28.76 -39.60
#